data_AF-A0A940LAM3-F1
#
_entry.id   AF-A0A940LAM3-F1
#
_cell.length_a   1.000
_cell.length_b   1.000
_cell.length_c   1.000
_cell.angle_alpha   90.00
_cell.angle_beta   90.00
_cell.angle_gamma   90.00
#
_symmetry.space_group_name_H-M   'P 1'
#
loop_
_entity.id
_entity.type
_entity.pdbx_description
1 polymer ?
#
loop_
_entity_poly.entity_id
_entity_poly.type
_entity_poly.pdbx_seq_one_letter_code
_entity_poly.pdbx_strand_id
1 'polypeptide(L)'
;MTSKFCVVCNTVLNGPKQKYCSNSCKQKDHYHRLKKQTNTYHSQTLRSLRRKLKLIEMFGGKCKICGYNKNAAALHFHHIDSTTKLFKLDVRVLSNKRWEMILQEASKCVLLCSNCHSEQHNPELNTDNIQRIIDGAAGKKLPDVKGVNSGKPSFVTNENGNPEPSRENDQ
;
A
#
# COMPACT_ATOMS: atom_id res chain seq x y z
N MET A 1 -17.73 28.07 42.86
CA MET A 1 -18.34 26.99 42.05
C MET A 1 -18.30 27.40 40.59
N THR A 2 -17.66 26.62 39.73
CA THR A 2 -17.62 26.91 38.29
C THR A 2 -18.92 26.44 37.65
N SER A 3 -19.73 27.39 37.16
CA SER A 3 -20.92 27.08 36.37
C SER A 3 -20.52 26.37 35.09
N LYS A 4 -21.16 25.23 34.79
CA LYS A 4 -20.98 24.50 33.53
C LYS A 4 -22.04 24.96 32.54
N PHE A 5 -21.70 25.05 31.26
CA PHE A 5 -22.60 25.53 30.23
C PHE A 5 -22.77 24.50 29.11
N CYS A 6 -23.96 24.46 28.52
CA CYS A 6 -24.21 23.62 27.36
C CYS A 6 -23.39 24.12 26.16
N VAL A 7 -22.66 23.23 25.51
CA VAL A 7 -21.81 23.58 24.35
C VAL A 7 -22.58 23.98 23.07
N VAL A 8 -23.92 23.89 23.09
CA VAL A 8 -24.78 24.19 21.92
C VAL A 8 -25.60 25.46 22.12
N CYS A 9 -26.26 25.60 23.27
CA CYS A 9 -27.20 26.70 23.54
C CYS A 9 -26.77 27.58 24.74
N ASN A 10 -25.59 27.32 25.32
CA ASN A 10 -25.01 28.06 26.43
C ASN A 10 -25.86 28.15 27.71
N THR A 11 -26.87 27.28 27.86
CA THR A 11 -27.66 27.20 29.10
C THR A 11 -26.81 26.65 30.24
N VAL A 12 -26.99 27.20 31.44
CA VAL A 12 -26.36 26.70 32.68
C VAL A 12 -26.79 25.25 32.93
N LEU A 13 -25.81 24.38 33.19
CA LEU A 13 -26.02 22.97 33.45
C LEU A 13 -26.15 22.73 34.96
N ASN A 14 -27.27 22.13 35.35
CA ASN A 14 -27.55 21.75 36.73
C ASN A 14 -27.42 20.23 36.91
N GLY A 15 -27.08 19.79 38.12
CA GLY A 15 -26.99 18.37 38.49
C GLY A 15 -25.86 17.62 37.75
N PRO A 16 -26.05 16.35 37.36
CA PRO A 16 -24.97 15.52 36.81
C PRO A 16 -24.58 15.88 35.35
N LYS A 17 -25.31 16.79 34.70
CA LYS A 17 -25.11 17.13 33.28
C LYS A 17 -23.76 17.83 33.08
N GLN A 18 -22.91 17.24 32.25
CA GLN A 18 -21.53 17.74 32.03
C GLN A 18 -21.35 18.59 30.77
N LYS A 19 -22.13 18.33 29.71
CA LYS A 19 -21.85 18.89 28.37
C LYS A 19 -23.07 19.43 27.61
N TYR A 20 -24.23 18.81 27.79
CA TYR A 20 -25.46 19.17 27.08
C TYR A 20 -26.62 19.37 28.05
N CYS A 21 -27.47 20.37 27.81
CA CYS A 21 -28.66 20.61 28.63
C CYS A 21 -29.77 19.58 28.37
N SER A 22 -29.80 18.97 27.17
CA SER A 22 -30.84 18.06 26.70
C SER A 22 -30.34 17.12 25.60
N ASN A 23 -31.12 16.06 25.30
CA ASN A 23 -30.85 15.17 24.16
C ASN A 23 -30.92 15.91 22.81
N SER A 24 -31.77 16.93 22.69
CA SER A 24 -31.84 17.80 21.51
C SER A 24 -30.51 18.51 21.24
N CYS A 25 -29.89 19.10 22.27
CA CYS A 25 -28.58 19.72 22.13
C CYS A 25 -27.48 18.69 21.84
N LYS A 26 -27.53 17.51 22.44
CA LYS A 26 -26.61 16.41 22.10
C LYS A 26 -26.71 16.03 20.61
N GLN A 27 -27.92 15.89 20.08
CA GLN A 27 -28.17 15.55 18.68
C GLN A 27 -27.74 16.67 17.73
N LYS A 28 -28.01 17.94 18.06
CA LYS A 28 -27.55 19.11 17.27
C LYS A 28 -26.03 19.15 17.17
N ASP A 29 -25.33 19.01 18.29
CA ASP A 29 -23.85 18.95 18.30
C ASP A 29 -23.31 17.78 17.47
N HIS A 30 -23.92 16.60 17.58
CA HIS A 30 -23.57 15.45 16.77
C HIS A 30 -23.74 15.71 15.26
N TYR A 31 -24.89 16.26 14.85
CA TYR A 31 -25.17 16.61 13.45
C TYR A 31 -24.16 17.63 12.90
N HIS A 32 -23.85 18.68 13.66
CA HIS A 32 -22.86 19.68 13.24
C HIS A 32 -21.44 19.11 13.15
N ARG A 33 -21.06 18.17 14.02
CA ARG A 33 -19.77 17.47 13.96
C ARG A 33 -19.68 16.52 12.76
N LEU A 34 -20.75 15.80 12.43
CA LEU A 34 -20.81 14.95 11.24
C LEU A 34 -20.72 15.77 9.94
N LYS A 35 -21.42 16.91 9.86
CA LYS A 35 -21.34 17.81 8.70
C LYS A 35 -19.92 18.40 8.50
N LYS A 36 -19.15 18.50 9.58
CA LYS A 36 -17.72 18.90 9.57
C LYS A 36 -16.75 17.73 9.44
N GLN A 37 -17.22 16.49 9.30
CA GLN A 37 -16.35 15.32 9.28
C GLN A 37 -15.60 15.26 7.94
N THR A 38 -14.35 15.73 7.95
CA THR A 38 -13.46 15.73 6.78
C THR A 38 -12.82 14.37 6.51
N ASN A 39 -13.14 13.35 7.31
CA ASN A 39 -12.58 12.00 7.23
C ASN A 39 -13.61 10.97 6.74
N THR A 40 -14.53 11.38 5.86
CA THR A 40 -15.41 10.45 5.16
C THR A 40 -14.58 9.53 4.25
N TYR A 41 -15.13 8.37 3.91
CA TYR A 41 -14.51 7.49 2.92
C TYR A 41 -14.22 8.25 1.61
N HIS A 42 -15.17 9.08 1.16
CA HIS A 42 -15.02 9.90 -0.04
C HIS A 42 -13.83 10.88 0.05
N SER A 43 -13.67 11.61 1.16
CA SER A 43 -12.56 12.56 1.30
C SER A 43 -11.21 11.86 1.43
N GLN A 44 -11.15 10.68 2.06
CA GLN A 44 -9.96 9.84 2.11
C GLN A 44 -9.56 9.37 0.71
N THR A 45 -10.51 8.85 -0.08
CA THR A 45 -10.29 8.42 -1.46
C THR A 45 -9.75 9.57 -2.32
N LEU A 46 -10.38 10.76 -2.27
CA LEU A 46 -9.89 11.92 -3.01
C LEU A 46 -8.49 12.34 -2.59
N ARG A 47 -8.17 12.30 -1.29
CA ARG A 47 -6.84 12.61 -0.79
C ARG A 47 -5.79 11.63 -1.29
N SER A 48 -6.09 10.33 -1.26
CA SER A 48 -5.21 9.29 -1.80
C SER A 48 -4.97 9.48 -3.28
N LEU A 49 -6.02 9.68 -4.09
CA LEU A 49 -5.89 9.87 -5.53
C LEU A 49 -5.02 11.07 -5.88
N ARG A 50 -5.21 12.22 -5.21
CA ARG A 50 -4.36 13.41 -5.40
C ARG A 50 -2.90 13.12 -5.08
N ARG A 51 -2.64 12.44 -3.97
CA ARG A 51 -1.28 12.09 -3.55
C ARG A 51 -0.64 11.05 -4.47
N LYS A 52 -1.40 10.06 -4.94
CA LYS A 52 -0.97 9.05 -5.92
C LYS A 52 -0.53 9.71 -7.23
N LEU A 53 -1.35 10.61 -7.77
CA LEU A 53 -1.02 11.37 -8.98
C LEU A 53 0.25 12.21 -8.79
N LYS A 54 0.35 12.93 -7.67
CA LYS A 54 1.54 13.73 -7.35
C LYS A 54 2.81 12.88 -7.29
N LEU A 55 2.77 11.72 -6.63
CA LEU A 55 3.91 10.81 -6.61
C LEU A 55 4.21 10.25 -8.01
N ILE A 56 3.21 9.89 -8.81
CA ILE A 56 3.44 9.41 -10.18
C ILE A 56 4.20 10.46 -10.99
N GLU A 57 3.78 11.72 -10.93
CA GLU A 57 4.43 12.85 -11.60
C GLU A 57 5.89 13.03 -11.14
N MET A 58 6.12 13.01 -9.83
CA MET A 58 7.48 13.10 -9.25
C MET A 58 8.42 11.99 -9.72
N PHE A 59 7.87 10.82 -10.11
CA PHE A 59 8.64 9.67 -10.58
C PHE A 59 8.65 9.56 -12.11
N GLY A 60 8.37 10.65 -12.82
CA GLY A 60 8.46 10.76 -14.28
C GLY A 60 7.21 10.37 -15.04
N GLY A 61 6.09 10.12 -14.34
CA GLY A 61 4.77 9.93 -14.95
C GLY A 61 4.54 8.61 -15.67
N LYS A 62 5.54 7.72 -15.68
CA LYS A 62 5.52 6.49 -16.48
C LYS A 62 6.32 5.37 -15.83
N CYS A 63 6.03 4.13 -16.21
CA CYS A 63 6.85 2.98 -15.86
C CYS A 63 8.30 3.21 -16.28
N LYS A 64 9.23 3.02 -15.34
CA LYS A 64 10.67 3.20 -15.56
C LYS A 64 11.25 2.20 -16.57
N ILE A 65 10.65 1.01 -16.69
CA ILE A 65 11.11 -0.07 -17.57
C ILE A 65 10.50 0.06 -18.97
N CYS A 66 9.17 -0.03 -19.10
CA CYS A 66 8.51 -0.09 -20.42
C CYS A 66 7.83 1.22 -20.87
N GLY A 67 7.84 2.27 -20.06
CA GLY A 67 7.25 3.56 -20.41
C GLY A 67 5.72 3.65 -20.34
N TYR A 68 5.01 2.61 -19.88
CA TYR A 68 3.56 2.65 -19.70
C TYR A 68 3.12 3.82 -18.80
N ASN A 69 2.13 4.60 -19.24
CA ASN A 69 1.66 5.81 -18.54
C ASN A 69 0.13 6.05 -18.66
N LYS A 70 -0.64 5.05 -19.10
CA LYS A 70 -2.05 5.26 -19.46
C LYS A 70 -3.02 5.23 -18.27
N ASN A 71 -2.71 4.48 -17.22
CA ASN A 71 -3.60 4.29 -16.08
C ASN A 71 -2.82 4.25 -14.75
N ALA A 72 -3.16 5.16 -13.83
CA ALA A 72 -2.54 5.25 -12.51
C ALA A 72 -2.76 3.99 -11.64
N ALA A 73 -3.85 3.25 -11.85
CA ALA A 73 -4.12 2.00 -11.15
C ALA A 73 -3.16 0.87 -11.58
N ALA A 74 -2.64 0.95 -12.80
CA ALA A 74 -1.64 0.01 -13.30
C ALA A 74 -0.20 0.45 -12.99
N LEU A 75 0.00 1.52 -12.21
CA LEU A 75 1.31 2.02 -11.80
C LEU A 75 1.53 1.80 -10.30
N HIS A 76 2.66 1.17 -9.96
CA HIS A 76 3.02 0.74 -8.60
C HIS A 76 4.39 1.27 -8.21
N PHE A 77 4.56 1.57 -6.91
CA PHE A 77 5.85 1.93 -6.35
C PHE A 77 6.54 0.66 -5.86
N HIS A 78 7.51 0.20 -6.65
CA HIS A 78 8.36 -0.94 -6.33
C HIS A 78 9.47 -0.50 -5.40
N HIS A 79 9.65 -1.13 -4.24
CA HIS A 79 10.80 -0.84 -3.38
C HIS A 79 12.05 -1.43 -4.01
N ILE A 80 13.11 -0.64 -4.16
CA ILE A 80 14.39 -1.10 -4.74
C ILE A 80 15.03 -2.17 -3.85
N ASP A 81 14.98 -1.94 -2.54
CA ASP A 81 15.41 -2.89 -1.53
C ASP A 81 14.26 -3.10 -0.53
N SER A 82 13.68 -4.29 -0.54
CA SER A 82 12.55 -4.68 0.31
C SER A 82 12.90 -4.68 1.79
N THR A 83 14.18 -4.83 2.17
CA THR A 83 14.62 -4.87 3.58
C THR A 83 14.58 -3.49 4.24
N THR A 84 14.64 -2.42 3.44
CA THR A 84 14.60 -1.03 3.91
C THR A 84 13.18 -0.44 3.98
N LYS A 85 12.18 -1.21 3.52
CA LYS A 85 10.76 -0.84 3.51
C LYS A 85 10.22 -0.74 4.93
N LEU A 86 9.58 0.38 5.24
CA LEU A 86 8.83 0.57 6.48
C LEU A 86 7.34 0.30 6.27
N PHE A 87 6.80 0.62 5.09
CA PHE A 87 5.38 0.40 4.76
C PHE A 87 5.11 0.48 3.26
N LYS A 88 3.99 -0.10 2.83
CA LYS A 88 3.54 -0.02 1.43
C LYS A 88 3.02 1.39 1.08
N LEU A 89 3.11 1.77 -0.20
CA LEU A 89 2.54 3.01 -0.74
C LEU A 89 1.16 2.76 -1.37
N ASP A 90 0.25 2.20 -0.57
CA ASP A 90 -1.12 1.88 -0.96
C ASP A 90 -2.11 3.03 -0.68
N VAL A 91 -3.37 2.84 -1.07
CA VAL A 91 -4.44 3.84 -0.89
C VAL A 91 -4.64 4.21 0.59
N ARG A 92 -4.48 3.26 1.51
CA ARG A 92 -4.67 3.49 2.95
C ARG A 92 -3.57 4.38 3.50
N VAL A 93 -2.31 4.08 3.15
CA VAL A 93 -1.14 4.89 3.53
C VAL A 93 -1.22 6.28 2.93
N LEU A 94 -1.53 6.39 1.64
CA LEU A 94 -1.65 7.68 0.96
C LEU A 94 -2.79 8.53 1.54
N SER A 95 -3.86 7.94 2.06
CA SER A 95 -4.96 8.66 2.70
C SER A 95 -4.62 9.19 4.10
N ASN A 96 -3.81 8.45 4.86
CA ASN A 96 -3.75 8.61 6.32
C ASN A 96 -2.38 8.99 6.89
N LYS A 97 -1.28 8.69 6.21
CA LYS A 97 0.06 9.08 6.69
C LYS A 97 0.38 10.55 6.39
N ARG A 98 1.30 11.10 7.19
CA ARG A 98 1.92 12.41 6.97
C ARG A 98 2.65 12.42 5.64
N TRP A 99 2.59 13.54 4.92
CA TRP A 99 3.14 13.64 3.58
C TRP A 99 4.65 13.45 3.56
N GLU A 100 5.36 13.95 4.57
CA GLU A 100 6.81 13.82 4.68
C GLU A 100 7.25 12.36 4.82
N MET A 101 6.51 11.57 5.61
CA MET A 101 6.77 10.12 5.76
C MET A 101 6.51 9.39 4.44
N ILE A 102 5.46 9.77 3.71
CA ILE A 102 5.16 9.20 2.39
C ILE A 102 6.30 9.47 1.42
N LEU A 103 6.84 10.70 1.41
CA LEU A 103 7.97 11.08 0.56
C LEU A 103 9.25 10.31 0.90
N GLN A 104 9.56 10.17 2.19
CA GLN A 104 10.72 9.40 2.67
C GLN A 104 10.64 7.93 2.27
N GLU A 105 9.45 7.33 2.30
CA GLU A 105 9.29 5.95 1.84
C GLU A 105 9.33 5.86 0.31
N ALA A 106 8.67 6.80 -0.38
CA ALA A 106 8.68 6.85 -1.84
C ALA A 106 10.08 6.99 -2.42
N SER A 107 11.00 7.71 -1.78
CA SER A 107 12.38 7.85 -2.27
C SER A 107 13.17 6.55 -2.33
N LYS A 108 12.68 5.47 -1.69
CA LYS A 108 13.25 4.12 -1.76
C LYS A 108 12.66 3.28 -2.90
N CYS A 109 11.74 3.86 -3.67
CA CYS A 109 10.98 3.16 -4.68
C CYS A 109 11.37 3.54 -6.12
N VAL A 110 10.87 2.75 -7.06
CA VAL A 110 10.80 3.07 -8.50
C VAL A 110 9.35 2.91 -8.96
N LEU A 111 8.94 3.69 -9.96
CA LEU A 111 7.60 3.57 -10.53
C LEU A 111 7.60 2.54 -11.66
N LEU A 112 6.82 1.45 -11.49
CA LEU A 112 6.69 0.38 -12.49
C LEU A 112 5.21 0.17 -12.86
N CYS A 113 4.94 -0.35 -14.05
CA CYS A 113 3.60 -0.85 -14.35
C CYS A 113 3.37 -2.22 -13.72
N SER A 114 2.11 -2.68 -13.64
CA SER A 114 1.77 -3.98 -13.04
C SER A 114 2.60 -5.14 -13.61
N ASN A 115 2.81 -5.19 -14.93
CA ASN A 115 3.56 -6.28 -15.57
C ASN A 115 5.03 -6.25 -15.16
N CYS A 116 5.71 -5.13 -15.37
CA CYS A 116 7.11 -4.99 -15.00
C CYS A 116 7.32 -5.14 -13.49
N HIS A 117 6.36 -4.70 -12.67
CA HIS A 117 6.39 -4.92 -11.23
C HIS A 117 6.34 -6.41 -10.87
N SER A 118 5.46 -7.18 -11.52
CA SER A 118 5.37 -8.64 -11.34
C SER A 118 6.65 -9.35 -11.79
N GLU A 119 7.24 -8.93 -12.92
CA GLU A 119 8.52 -9.46 -13.42
C GLU A 119 9.67 -9.20 -12.44
N GLN A 120 9.73 -8.03 -11.79
CA GLN A 120 10.75 -7.74 -10.78
C GLN A 120 10.62 -8.61 -9.52
N HIS A 121 9.40 -8.97 -9.13
CA HIS A 121 9.18 -9.87 -7.99
C HIS A 121 9.42 -11.34 -8.30
N ASN A 122 9.32 -11.75 -9.57
CA ASN A 122 9.37 -13.15 -9.99
C ASN A 122 10.28 -13.36 -11.23
N PRO A 123 11.56 -12.94 -11.18
CA PRO A 123 12.46 -13.00 -12.35
C PRO A 123 12.70 -14.42 -12.88
N GLU A 124 12.59 -15.43 -12.00
CA GLU A 124 12.72 -16.85 -12.33
C GLU A 124 11.50 -17.43 -13.06
N LEU A 125 10.35 -16.75 -13.04
CA LEU A 125 9.13 -17.21 -13.71
C LEU A 125 9.01 -16.70 -15.16
N ASN A 126 10.14 -16.40 -15.82
CA ASN A 126 10.13 -16.15 -17.25
C ASN A 126 9.82 -17.44 -18.02
N THR A 127 9.24 -17.30 -19.22
CA THR A 127 8.74 -18.42 -20.02
C THR A 127 9.82 -19.43 -20.37
N ASP A 128 11.04 -18.98 -20.67
CA ASP A 128 12.15 -19.85 -21.03
C ASP A 128 12.57 -20.73 -19.85
N ASN A 129 12.64 -20.15 -18.65
CA ASN A 129 12.97 -20.88 -17.44
C ASN A 129 11.86 -21.86 -17.04
N ILE A 130 10.60 -21.45 -17.16
CA ILE A 130 9.44 -22.34 -16.93
C ILE A 130 9.51 -23.53 -17.90
N GLN A 131 9.77 -23.28 -19.18
CA GLN A 131 9.87 -24.35 -20.18
C GLN A 131 11.00 -25.33 -19.83
N ARG A 132 12.17 -24.84 -19.39
CA ARG A 132 13.27 -25.69 -18.91
C ARG A 132 12.88 -26.55 -17.72
N ILE A 133 12.14 -26.00 -16.75
CA ILE A 133 11.65 -26.74 -15.58
C ILE A 133 10.70 -27.86 -16.03
N ILE A 134 9.76 -27.57 -16.93
CA ILE A 134 8.82 -28.55 -17.49
C ILE A 134 9.57 -29.66 -18.24
N ASP A 135 10.52 -29.30 -19.11
CA ASP A 135 11.27 -30.28 -19.91
C ASP A 135 12.17 -31.16 -19.05
N GLY A 136 12.80 -30.58 -18.01
CA GLY A 136 13.60 -31.32 -17.03
C GLY A 136 12.75 -32.32 -16.23
N ALA A 137 11.54 -31.92 -15.82
CA ALA A 137 10.60 -32.81 -15.13
C ALA A 137 10.11 -33.97 -16.03
N ALA A 138 10.01 -33.73 -17.34
CA ALA A 138 9.66 -34.74 -18.33
C ALA A 138 10.83 -35.66 -18.75
N GLY A 139 12.03 -35.46 -18.20
CA GLY A 139 13.22 -36.26 -18.54
C GLY A 139 13.77 -36.01 -19.96
N LYS A 140 13.38 -34.92 -20.61
CA LYS A 140 13.93 -34.56 -21.92
C LYS A 140 15.40 -34.15 -21.76
N LYS A 141 16.28 -34.61 -22.66
CA LYS A 141 17.65 -34.08 -22.72
C LYS A 141 17.58 -32.61 -23.11
N LEU A 142 17.92 -31.71 -22.18
CA LEU A 142 18.11 -30.31 -22.51
C LEU A 142 19.34 -30.18 -23.42
N PRO A 143 19.31 -29.29 -24.43
CA PRO A 143 20.51 -28.97 -25.19
C PRO A 143 21.58 -28.41 -24.23
N ASP A 144 22.85 -28.79 -24.45
CA ASP A 144 24.00 -28.32 -23.68
C ASP A 144 24.19 -26.80 -23.87
N VAL A 145 23.45 -25.99 -23.11
CA VAL A 145 23.66 -24.54 -23.08
C VAL A 145 24.78 -24.26 -22.08
N LYS A 146 25.97 -23.90 -22.58
CA LYS A 146 27.08 -23.43 -21.73
C LYS A 146 26.60 -22.27 -20.85
N GLY A 147 26.56 -22.49 -19.54
CA GLY A 147 26.71 -21.40 -18.56
C GLY A 147 25.44 -20.73 -18.04
N VAL A 148 24.40 -21.47 -17.69
CA VAL A 148 23.45 -20.99 -16.66
C VAL A 148 23.33 -22.07 -15.61
N ASN A 149 23.65 -21.70 -14.37
CA ASN A 149 23.59 -22.54 -13.19
C ASN A 149 22.32 -23.40 -13.26
N SER A 150 22.45 -24.72 -13.09
CA SER A 150 21.34 -25.68 -13.01
C SER A 150 20.57 -25.47 -11.72
N GLY A 151 20.12 -24.23 -11.50
CA GLY A 151 19.44 -23.77 -10.32
C GLY A 151 18.19 -24.59 -10.18
N LYS A 152 18.29 -25.65 -9.37
CA LYS A 152 17.17 -26.02 -8.51
C LYS A 152 16.61 -24.68 -8.00
N PRO A 153 15.31 -24.39 -8.18
CA PRO A 153 14.72 -23.25 -7.48
C PRO A 153 15.14 -23.38 -6.03
N SER A 154 15.93 -22.43 -5.55
CA SER A 154 16.38 -22.40 -4.17
C SER A 154 15.16 -22.00 -3.35
N PHE A 155 14.30 -22.97 -3.08
CA PHE A 155 13.39 -22.88 -1.95
C PHE A 155 14.28 -22.73 -0.73
N VAL A 156 14.20 -21.57 -0.07
CA VAL A 156 14.86 -21.38 1.22
C VAL A 156 14.24 -22.41 2.14
N THR A 157 15.00 -23.46 2.46
CA THR A 157 14.58 -24.48 3.42
C THR A 157 15.20 -24.15 4.78
N ASN A 158 14.45 -24.35 5.85
CA ASN A 158 15.03 -24.28 7.19
C ASN A 158 16.06 -25.40 7.42
N GLU A 159 16.75 -25.38 8.56
CA GLU A 159 17.73 -26.39 9.00
C GLU A 159 17.18 -27.85 9.01
N ASN A 160 15.87 -28.02 8.89
CA ASN A 160 15.18 -29.31 8.83
C ASN A 160 14.71 -29.70 7.40
N GLY A 161 15.11 -28.95 6.37
CA GLY A 161 14.78 -29.26 4.97
C GLY A 161 13.33 -28.96 4.55
N ASN A 162 12.54 -28.31 5.40
CA ASN A 162 11.18 -27.89 5.06
C ASN A 162 11.19 -26.53 4.35
N PRO A 163 10.36 -26.32 3.30
CA PRO A 163 10.22 -25.03 2.65
C PRO A 163 9.80 -23.97 3.67
N GLU A 164 10.55 -22.88 3.80
CA GLU A 164 10.12 -21.73 4.57
C GLU A 164 8.84 -21.17 3.93
N PRO A 165 7.77 -20.93 4.70
CA PRO A 165 6.63 -20.21 4.17
C PRO A 165 7.12 -18.85 3.69
N SER A 166 6.78 -18.51 2.44
CA SER A 166 7.01 -17.18 1.87
C SER A 166 6.51 -16.13 2.87
N ARG A 167 7.43 -15.52 3.61
CA ARG A 167 7.12 -14.40 4.49
C ARG A 167 6.92 -13.19 3.60
N GLU A 168 5.72 -13.10 3.04
CA GLU A 168 4.98 -11.86 2.81
C GLU A 168 3.53 -12.22 2.50
N ASN A 169 2.82 -12.65 3.55
CA ASN A 169 1.42 -12.28 3.70
C ASN A 169 1.37 -10.75 3.79
N ASP A 170 0.88 -10.12 2.73
CA ASP A 170 -0.29 -9.26 2.80
C ASP A 170 -0.61 -8.83 1.36
N GLN A 171 -1.81 -9.18 0.91
CA GLN A 171 -2.45 -8.58 -0.27
C GLN A 171 -2.95 -7.18 0.07
#